data_AF-A0A7J0D6U0-F1
#
_entry.id   AF-A0A7J0D6U0-F1
#
_cell.length_a   1.000
_cell.length_b   1.000
_cell.length_c   1.000
_cell.angle_alpha   90.00
_cell.angle_beta   90.00
_cell.angle_gamma   90.00
#
_symmetry.space_group_name_H-M   'P 1'
#
loop_
_entity.id
_entity.type
_entity.pdbx_description
1 polymer ?
#
loop_
_entity_poly.entity_id
_entity_poly.type
_entity_poly.pdbx_seq_one_letter_code
_entity_poly.pdbx_strand_id
1 'polypeptide(L)'
;MISEHDYRRLETGRRPMSSDTIAEVSRLLTLHPDEQLALYRWAGRPVPPLLSPITPEVPSDLRDHIDRLPFPALLEGPDFGIIAYNRRAARACPWTTRPGANVLVDLLLPGPGRECPRLAELQPPKLQWGRVVPVI
;
A
#
# COMPACT_ATOMS: atom_id res chain seq x y z
N MET A 1 15.90 10.72 -21.64
CA MET A 1 16.82 11.48 -20.77
C MET A 1 15.95 12.37 -19.91
N ILE A 2 15.97 12.20 -18.58
CA ILE A 2 15.16 12.99 -17.65
C ILE A 2 15.69 14.43 -17.61
N SER A 3 14.81 15.41 -17.78
CA SER A 3 15.17 16.83 -17.64
C SER A 3 15.18 17.27 -16.17
N GLU A 4 15.91 18.34 -15.84
CA GLU A 4 15.86 18.96 -14.50
C GLU A 4 14.41 19.34 -14.10
N HIS A 5 13.62 19.76 -15.08
CA HIS A 5 12.21 20.08 -14.88
C HIS A 5 11.39 18.85 -14.43
N ASP A 6 11.64 17.68 -15.02
CA ASP A 6 10.98 16.43 -14.62
C ASP A 6 11.43 15.97 -13.23
N TYR A 7 12.71 16.15 -12.92
CA TYR A 7 13.26 15.86 -11.59
C TYR A 7 12.66 16.78 -10.51
N ARG A 8 12.61 18.09 -10.73
CA ARG A 8 12.01 19.05 -9.79
C ARG A 8 10.51 18.80 -9.60
N ARG A 9 9.82 18.27 -10.61
CA ARG A 9 8.41 17.86 -10.47
C ARG A 9 8.22 16.64 -9.58
N LEU A 10 9.16 15.68 -9.61
CA LEU A 10 9.17 14.56 -8.66
C LEU A 10 9.35 15.06 -7.23
N GLU A 11 10.35 15.91 -6.99
CA GLU A 11 10.64 16.45 -5.66
C GLU A 11 9.48 17.28 -5.08
N THR A 12 8.73 17.98 -5.93
CA THR A 12 7.57 18.80 -5.53
C THR A 12 6.24 18.04 -5.57
N GLY A 13 6.25 16.77 -5.98
CA GLY A 13 5.03 15.94 -6.10
C GLY A 13 4.03 16.42 -7.16
N ARG A 14 4.45 17.19 -8.17
CA ARG A 14 3.56 17.80 -9.18
C ARG A 14 3.16 16.83 -10.30
N ARG A 15 1.86 16.57 -10.42
CA ARG A 15 1.22 15.74 -11.48
C ARG A 15 0.70 16.60 -12.65
N PRO A 16 0.52 16.05 -13.88
CA PRO A 16 0.71 14.65 -14.29
C PRO A 16 2.06 14.38 -14.97
N MET A 17 2.73 13.27 -14.64
CA MET A 17 3.97 12.83 -15.35
C MET A 17 3.60 11.99 -16.58
N SER A 18 4.41 11.96 -17.64
CA SER A 18 4.15 11.06 -18.78
C SER A 18 4.54 9.61 -18.44
N SER A 19 3.98 8.63 -19.15
CA SER A 19 4.35 7.22 -18.98
C SER A 19 5.82 6.94 -19.31
N ASP A 20 6.39 7.65 -20.29
CA ASP A 20 7.80 7.53 -20.67
C ASP A 20 8.72 8.05 -19.56
N THR A 21 8.38 9.18 -18.95
CA THR A 21 9.10 9.70 -17.79
C THR A 21 9.03 8.71 -16.62
N ILE A 22 7.85 8.13 -16.35
CA ILE A 22 7.70 7.12 -15.29
C ILE A 22 8.59 5.89 -15.55
N ALA A 23 8.59 5.37 -16.78
CA ALA A 23 9.42 4.22 -17.15
C ALA A 23 10.92 4.52 -17.04
N GLU A 24 11.34 5.72 -17.45
CA GLU A 24 12.73 6.14 -17.35
C GLU A 24 13.17 6.36 -15.89
N VAL A 25 12.34 6.98 -15.05
CA VAL A 25 12.59 7.11 -13.59
C VAL A 25 12.70 5.73 -12.95
N SER A 26 11.77 4.85 -13.28
CA SER A 26 11.71 3.48 -12.75
C SER A 26 12.99 2.71 -13.03
N ARG A 27 13.49 2.80 -14.27
CA ARG A 27 14.76 2.18 -14.68
C ARG A 27 15.96 2.83 -14.00
N LEU A 28 16.02 4.16 -13.94
CA LEU A 28 17.16 4.88 -13.36
C LEU A 28 17.31 4.63 -11.85
N LEU A 29 16.19 4.57 -11.13
CA LEU A 29 16.17 4.31 -9.70
C LEU A 29 16.16 2.81 -9.37
N THR A 30 16.16 1.93 -10.38
CA THR A 30 16.08 0.47 -10.22
C THR A 30 14.88 0.06 -9.36
N LEU A 31 13.73 0.70 -9.58
CA LEU A 31 12.53 0.46 -8.81
C LEU A 31 12.04 -0.97 -8.98
N HIS A 32 11.64 -1.60 -7.87
CA HIS A 32 10.93 -2.87 -7.88
C HIS A 32 9.60 -2.72 -8.65
N PRO A 33 9.10 -3.75 -9.36
CA PRO A 33 7.83 -3.67 -10.09
C PRO A 33 6.66 -3.08 -9.30
N ASP A 34 6.59 -3.35 -7.99
CA ASP A 34 5.55 -2.79 -7.11
C ASP A 34 5.71 -1.29 -6.85
N GLU A 35 6.95 -0.80 -6.76
CA GLU A 35 7.25 0.63 -6.65
C GLU A 35 6.93 1.35 -7.96
N GLN A 36 7.21 0.71 -9.11
CA GLN A 36 6.82 1.22 -10.42
C GLN A 36 5.29 1.33 -10.53
N LEU A 37 4.58 0.29 -10.09
CA LEU A 37 3.11 0.27 -10.04
C LEU A 37 2.57 1.41 -9.18
N ALA A 38 3.13 1.60 -7.98
CA ALA A 38 2.76 2.69 -7.09
C ALA A 38 2.97 4.05 -7.75
N LEU A 39 4.08 4.24 -8.48
CA LEU A 39 4.39 5.48 -9.21
C LEU A 39 3.40 5.75 -10.36
N TYR A 40 3.02 4.73 -11.13
CA TYR A 40 1.98 4.86 -12.17
C TYR A 40 0.62 5.26 -11.59
N ARG A 41 0.21 4.60 -10.50
CA ARG A 41 -1.05 4.91 -9.77
C ARG A 41 -1.03 6.32 -9.22
N TRP A 42 0.06 6.70 -8.54
CA TRP A 42 0.26 8.04 -8.02
C TRP A 42 0.17 9.09 -9.14
N ALA A 43 0.81 8.85 -10.29
CA ALA A 43 0.78 9.78 -11.42
C ALA A 43 -0.56 9.84 -12.17
N GLY A 44 -1.53 8.97 -11.84
CA GLY A 44 -2.81 8.86 -12.54
C GLY A 44 -2.68 8.36 -13.97
N ARG A 45 -1.67 7.52 -14.24
CA ARG A 45 -1.39 6.96 -15.57
C ARG A 45 -1.79 5.50 -15.67
N PRO A 46 -2.15 5.03 -16.89
CA PRO A 46 -2.41 3.61 -17.10
C PRO A 46 -1.13 2.82 -16.79
N VAL A 47 -1.30 1.75 -16.01
CA VAL A 47 -0.21 0.84 -15.65
C VAL A 47 0.13 -0.04 -16.87
N PRO A 48 1.41 -0.17 -17.25
CA PRO A 48 1.81 -1.10 -18.30
C PRO A 48 1.39 -2.55 -17.97
N PRO A 49 0.92 -3.36 -18.95
CA PRO A 49 0.43 -4.71 -18.69
C PRO A 49 1.40 -5.63 -17.94
N LEU A 50 2.71 -5.48 -18.17
CA LEU A 50 3.77 -6.23 -17.50
C LEU A 50 3.94 -5.87 -16.01
N LEU A 51 3.46 -4.69 -15.62
CA LEU A 51 3.42 -4.18 -14.25
C LEU A 51 2.02 -4.23 -13.66
N SER A 52 1.02 -4.67 -14.44
CA SER A 52 -0.32 -4.88 -13.92
C SER A 52 -0.20 -5.88 -12.78
N PRO A 53 -0.64 -5.52 -11.57
CA PRO A 53 -0.56 -6.43 -10.46
C PRO A 53 -1.41 -7.63 -10.84
N ILE A 54 -0.80 -8.82 -10.75
CA ILE A 54 -1.59 -10.00 -10.42
C ILE A 54 -2.25 -9.58 -9.11
N THR A 55 -3.57 -9.40 -9.10
CA THR A 55 -4.28 -9.12 -7.85
C THR A 55 -3.89 -10.27 -6.94
N PRO A 56 -3.12 -10.03 -5.86
CA PRO A 56 -2.56 -11.14 -5.12
C PRO A 56 -3.75 -11.91 -4.55
N GLU A 57 -3.91 -13.13 -5.02
CA GLU A 57 -4.95 -14.01 -4.54
C GLU A 57 -4.60 -14.31 -3.09
N VAL A 58 -5.42 -13.81 -2.17
CA VAL A 58 -5.22 -14.05 -0.74
C VAL A 58 -5.65 -15.50 -0.47
N PRO A 59 -4.73 -16.39 -0.05
CA PRO A 59 -5.07 -17.79 0.23
C PRO A 59 -6.25 -17.88 1.21
N SER A 60 -7.17 -18.81 0.97
CA SER A 60 -8.41 -18.93 1.74
C SER A 60 -8.17 -19.12 3.25
N ASP A 61 -7.13 -19.86 3.60
CA ASP A 61 -6.64 -20.11 4.95
C ASP A 61 -6.11 -18.82 5.62
N LEU A 62 -5.42 -17.96 4.89
CA LEU A 62 -5.00 -16.65 5.38
C LEU A 62 -6.19 -15.70 5.56
N ARG A 63 -7.18 -15.76 4.65
CA ARG A 63 -8.44 -15.01 4.76
C ARG A 63 -9.24 -15.45 5.99
N ASP A 64 -9.40 -16.75 6.19
CA ASP A 64 -10.05 -17.33 7.36
C ASP A 64 -9.32 -16.94 8.65
N HIS A 65 -7.99 -16.91 8.62
CA HIS A 65 -7.18 -16.48 9.76
C HIS A 65 -7.50 -15.04 10.16
N ILE A 66 -7.45 -14.08 9.22
CA ILE A 66 -7.71 -12.67 9.54
C ILE A 66 -9.16 -12.42 9.98
N ASP A 67 -10.12 -13.20 9.49
CA ASP A 67 -11.53 -13.09 9.88
C ASP A 67 -11.79 -13.57 11.32
N ARG A 68 -10.98 -14.51 11.81
CA ARG A 68 -11.03 -14.99 13.20
C ARG A 68 -10.39 -14.04 14.21
N LEU A 69 -9.57 -13.09 13.77
CA LEU A 69 -8.89 -12.17 14.69
C LEU A 69 -9.92 -11.32 15.46
N PRO A 70 -9.77 -11.18 16.79
CA PRO A 70 -10.72 -10.46 17.63
C PRO A 70 -10.62 -8.93 17.45
N PHE A 71 -9.61 -8.45 16.71
CA PHE A 71 -9.36 -7.05 16.39
C PHE A 71 -9.44 -6.80 14.88
N PRO A 72 -9.67 -5.55 14.46
CA PRO A 72 -9.47 -5.11 13.08
C PRO A 72 -8.14 -5.55 12.49
N ALA A 73 -8.20 -6.22 11.33
CA ALA A 73 -7.02 -6.71 10.63
C ALA A 73 -7.14 -6.43 9.12
N LEU A 74 -5.98 -6.17 8.52
CA LEU A 74 -5.78 -5.84 7.12
C LEU A 74 -4.61 -6.67 6.60
N LEU A 75 -4.64 -7.00 5.32
CA LEU A 75 -3.49 -7.50 4.59
C LEU A 75 -3.12 -6.48 3.52
N GLU A 76 -1.84 -6.18 3.48
CA GLU A 76 -1.24 -5.23 2.56
C GLU A 76 -0.49 -5.99 1.48
N GLY A 77 -0.67 -5.55 0.23
CA GLY A 77 0.17 -5.96 -0.87
C GLY A 77 1.52 -5.23 -0.83
N PRO A 78 2.46 -5.60 -1.72
CA PRO A 78 3.79 -5.01 -1.77
C PRO A 78 3.80 -3.49 -2.02
N ASP A 79 2.76 -2.95 -2.66
CA ASP A 79 2.60 -1.52 -2.91
C ASP A 79 1.82 -0.80 -1.79
N PHE A 80 1.60 -1.47 -0.64
CA PHE A 80 0.75 -1.01 0.48
C PHE A 80 -0.74 -0.91 0.14
N GLY A 81 -1.16 -1.43 -1.02
CA GLY A 81 -2.57 -1.59 -1.35
C GLY A 81 -3.24 -2.57 -0.37
N ILE A 82 -4.46 -2.27 0.06
CA ILE A 82 -5.23 -3.20 0.91
C ILE A 82 -5.76 -4.32 0.01
N ILE A 83 -5.32 -5.55 0.26
CA ILE A 83 -5.67 -6.74 -0.54
C ILE A 83 -6.69 -7.65 0.17
N ALA A 84 -6.78 -7.56 1.50
CA ALA A 84 -7.89 -8.10 2.27
C ALA A 84 -8.06 -7.36 3.60
N TYR A 85 -9.24 -7.49 4.19
CA TYR A 85 -9.61 -6.90 5.46
C TYR A 85 -10.68 -7.75 6.13
N ASN A 86 -10.74 -7.74 7.46
CA ASN A 86 -11.83 -8.40 8.18
C ASN A 86 -13.00 -7.43 8.44
N ARG A 87 -14.16 -8.00 8.86
CA ARG A 87 -15.36 -7.20 9.15
C ARG A 87 -15.15 -6.13 10.22
N ARG A 88 -14.23 -6.35 11.17
CA ARG A 88 -13.93 -5.40 12.24
C ARG A 88 -13.19 -4.18 11.68
N ALA A 89 -12.23 -4.38 10.77
CA ALA A 89 -11.53 -3.30 10.08
C ALA A 89 -12.48 -2.46 9.22
N ALA A 90 -13.35 -3.10 8.44
CA ALA A 90 -14.36 -2.40 7.64
C ALA A 90 -15.29 -1.52 8.49
N ARG A 91 -15.66 -1.98 9.69
CA ARG A 91 -16.48 -1.21 10.64
C ARG A 91 -15.70 -0.09 11.33
N ALA A 92 -14.44 -0.34 11.68
CA ALA A 92 -13.61 0.63 12.38
C ALA A 92 -13.21 1.80 11.46
N CYS A 93 -12.84 1.49 10.22
CA CYS A 93 -12.36 2.42 9.22
C CYS A 93 -12.94 2.05 7.84
N PRO A 94 -14.12 2.59 7.45
CA PRO A 94 -14.81 2.22 6.20
C PRO A 94 -14.00 2.47 4.93
N TRP A 95 -13.04 3.40 4.94
CA TRP A 95 -12.17 3.65 3.78
C TRP A 95 -11.35 2.42 3.36
N THR A 96 -11.11 1.47 4.28
CA THR A 96 -10.36 0.23 4.01
C THR A 96 -11.04 -0.66 2.98
N THR A 97 -12.36 -0.48 2.75
CA THR A 97 -13.12 -1.24 1.76
C THR A 97 -13.16 -0.56 0.39
N ARG A 98 -12.60 0.65 0.25
CA ARG A 98 -12.59 1.39 -1.01
C ARG A 98 -11.72 0.65 -2.04
N PRO A 99 -12.18 0.44 -3.28
CA PRO A 99 -11.34 -0.08 -4.35
C PRO A 99 -10.06 0.76 -4.51
N GLY A 100 -8.90 0.10 -4.50
CA GLY A 100 -7.61 0.77 -4.56
C GLY A 100 -7.26 1.60 -3.31
N ALA A 101 -7.80 1.24 -2.14
CA ALA A 101 -7.31 1.76 -0.86
C ALA A 101 -5.84 1.37 -0.65
N ASN A 102 -5.06 2.29 -0.09
CA ASN A 102 -3.63 2.12 0.13
C ASN A 102 -3.28 2.70 1.49
N VAL A 103 -2.67 1.89 2.36
CA VAL A 103 -2.46 2.25 3.77
C VAL A 103 -1.63 3.52 3.90
N LEU A 104 -0.55 3.67 3.13
CA LEU A 104 0.29 4.86 3.20
C LEU A 104 -0.41 6.10 2.67
N VAL A 105 -1.09 5.99 1.52
CA VAL A 105 -1.79 7.13 0.92
C VAL A 105 -2.91 7.61 1.83
N ASP A 106 -3.76 6.69 2.28
CA ASP A 106 -4.95 7.01 3.06
C ASP A 106 -4.60 7.52 4.47
N LEU A 107 -3.51 7.05 5.09
CA LEU A 107 -3.07 7.54 6.41
C LEU A 107 -2.30 8.86 6.36
N LEU A 108 -1.43 9.06 5.37
CA LEU A 108 -0.49 10.17 5.36
C LEU A 108 -1.05 11.42 4.65
N LEU A 109 -1.87 11.24 3.64
CA LEU A 109 -2.47 12.35 2.90
C LEU A 109 -3.82 12.77 3.50
N PRO A 110 -4.28 14.02 3.25
CA PRO A 110 -5.62 14.44 3.64
C PRO A 110 -6.69 13.52 3.04
N GLY A 111 -7.62 13.05 3.87
CA GLY A 111 -8.67 12.14 3.45
C GLY A 111 -9.23 11.30 4.59
N PRO A 112 -10.20 10.42 4.28
CA PRO A 112 -10.93 9.65 5.28
C PRO A 112 -10.05 8.68 6.08
N GLY A 113 -8.88 8.30 5.57
CA GLY A 113 -7.93 7.46 6.31
C GLY A 113 -7.24 8.19 7.45
N ARG A 114 -6.74 9.39 7.18
CA ARG A 114 -6.12 10.28 8.16
C ARG A 114 -7.09 10.74 9.25
N GLU A 115 -8.37 10.85 8.90
CA GLU A 115 -9.46 11.18 9.83
C GLU A 115 -9.98 9.96 10.60
N CYS A 116 -9.47 8.74 10.32
CA CYS A 116 -9.82 7.54 11.07
C CYS A 116 -8.79 7.30 12.20
N PRO A 117 -9.00 7.82 13.43
CA PRO A 117 -8.04 7.69 14.52
C PRO A 117 -7.81 6.24 14.93
N ARG A 118 -8.78 5.36 14.65
CA ARG A 118 -8.75 3.97 15.09
C ARG A 118 -7.62 3.18 14.44
N LEU A 119 -7.31 3.35 13.15
CA LEU A 119 -6.34 2.46 12.47
C LEU A 119 -4.96 2.43 13.13
N ALA A 120 -4.48 3.58 13.60
CA ALA A 120 -3.20 3.69 14.32
C ALA A 120 -3.24 2.97 15.69
N GLU A 121 -4.41 2.84 16.29
CA GLU A 121 -4.66 2.15 17.56
C GLU A 121 -4.97 0.65 17.38
N LEU A 122 -5.14 0.18 16.14
CA LEU A 122 -5.49 -1.22 15.81
C LEU A 122 -4.28 -2.15 15.73
N GLN A 123 -3.06 -1.65 15.98
CA GLN A 123 -1.92 -2.53 16.17
C GLN A 123 -2.17 -3.41 17.40
N PRO A 124 -1.84 -4.72 17.35
CA PRO A 124 -1.94 -5.57 18.53
C PRO A 124 -1.15 -4.91 19.67
N PRO A 125 -1.63 -5.00 20.93
CA PRO A 125 -0.86 -4.51 22.07
C PRO A 125 0.54 -5.08 21.96
N LYS A 126 1.54 -4.18 21.85
CA LYS A 126 2.95 -4.46 21.54
C LYS A 126 3.28 -5.95 21.64
N LEU A 127 3.41 -6.63 20.49
CA LEU A 127 4.04 -7.95 20.45
C LEU A 127 5.39 -7.83 21.16
N GLN A 128 5.48 -8.35 22.40
CA GLN A 128 6.74 -8.47 23.11
C GLN A 128 7.54 -9.55 22.39
N TRP A 129 8.29 -9.16 21.35
CA TRP A 129 9.29 -10.00 20.70
C TRP A 129 10.48 -10.21 21.64
N GLY A 130 10.28 -10.98 22.72
CA GLY A 130 11.25 -11.09 23.79
C GLY A 130 11.06 -12.31 24.67
N ARG A 131 11.20 -13.51 24.09
CA ARG A 131 11.94 -14.66 24.66
C ARG A 131 11.84 -15.84 23.70
N VAL A 132 12.77 -15.89 22.75
CA VAL A 132 13.16 -17.17 22.15
C VAL A 132 13.88 -17.93 23.25
N VAL A 133 13.25 -18.99 23.77
CA VAL A 133 13.96 -19.98 24.60
C VAL A 133 14.79 -20.81 23.63
N PRO A 134 16.13 -20.82 23.71
CA PRO A 134 16.91 -21.71 22.89
C PRO A 134 16.70 -23.14 23.41
N VAL A 135 16.15 -24.00 22.57
CA VAL A 135 16.17 -25.44 22.80
C VAL A 135 17.59 -25.90 22.47
N ILE A 136 18.31 -26.38 23.48
CA ILE A 136 19.54 -27.17 23.35
C ILE A 136 19.11 -28.64 23.31
#